data_AF-A0A3A4W4H2-F1
#
_entry.id   AF-A0A3A4W4H2-F1
#
_cell.length_a   1.000
_cell.length_b   1.000
_cell.length_c   1.000
_cell.angle_alpha   90.00
_cell.angle_beta   90.00
_cell.angle_gamma   90.00
#
_symmetry.space_group_name_H-M   'P 1'
#
loop_
_entity.id
_entity.type
_entity.pdbx_description
1 polymer ?
#
loop_
_entity_poly.entity_id
_entity_poly.type
_entity_poly.pdbx_seq_one_letter_code
_entity_poly.pdbx_strand_id
1 'polypeptide(L)'
;MYKKIFFLLIVLAAFFLLAEAGARMLGLDASSSKDKYLTPQERFFFTVPINKKDPRLFWRLKPGAGFGKISISSKGFRGKEFSEEKKPGISRIIALGDS
;
A
#
# COMPACT_ATOMS: atom_id res chain seq x y z
N MET A 1 26.24 41.41 -9.56
CA MET A 1 25.52 40.29 -10.22
C MET A 1 25.05 39.23 -9.21
N TYR A 2 25.95 38.68 -8.38
CA TYR A 2 25.65 37.63 -7.40
C TYR A 2 24.55 37.95 -6.37
N LYS A 3 24.43 39.20 -5.89
CA LYS A 3 23.36 39.61 -4.96
C LYS A 3 21.96 39.43 -5.55
N LYS A 4 21.79 39.66 -6.86
CA LYS A 4 20.50 39.49 -7.56
C LYS A 4 20.14 38.02 -7.72
N ILE A 5 21.14 37.18 -8.01
CA ILE A 5 20.98 35.74 -8.12
C ILE A 5 20.62 35.14 -6.76
N PHE A 6 21.31 35.54 -5.70
CA PHE A 6 21.02 35.09 -4.34
C PHE A 6 19.62 35.48 -3.89
N PHE A 7 19.21 36.73 -4.14
CA PHE A 7 17.85 37.18 -3.86
C PHE A 7 16.79 36.38 -4.64
N LEU A 8 17.03 36.10 -5.93
CA LEU A 8 16.15 35.28 -6.74
C LEU A 8 15.98 33.87 -6.16
N LEU A 9 17.06 33.24 -5.70
CA LEU A 9 17.01 31.89 -5.09
C LEU A 9 16.19 31.89 -3.80
N ILE A 10 16.31 32.93 -2.96
CA ILE A 10 15.51 33.06 -1.75
C ILE A 10 14.02 33.20 -2.09
N VAL A 11 13.69 34.07 -3.04
CA VAL A 11 12.29 34.28 -3.45
C VAL A 11 11.71 33.00 -4.03
N LEU A 12 12.47 32.28 -4.86
CA LEU A 12 12.06 31.00 -5.44
C LEU A 12 11.81 29.95 -4.34
N ALA A 13 12.74 29.82 -3.38
CA ALA A 13 12.59 28.88 -2.27
C ALA A 13 11.37 29.23 -1.41
N ALA A 14 11.17 30.51 -1.08
CA ALA A 14 10.01 30.97 -0.33
C ALA A 14 8.69 30.67 -1.06
N PHE A 15 8.64 30.88 -2.38
CA PHE A 15 7.49 30.54 -3.20
C PHE A 15 7.15 29.05 -3.11
N PHE A 16 8.13 28.15 -3.27
CA PHE A 16 7.90 26.71 -3.18
C PHE A 16 7.46 26.27 -1.78
N LEU A 17 8.03 26.86 -0.73
CA LEU A 17 7.61 26.56 0.65
C LEU A 17 6.16 26.98 0.92
N LEU A 18 5.75 28.15 0.43
CA LEU A 18 4.38 28.62 0.56
C LEU A 18 3.40 27.78 -0.27
N ALA A 19 3.78 27.40 -1.49
CA ALA A 19 2.97 26.54 -2.34
C ALA A 19 2.75 25.15 -1.71
N GLU A 20 3.81 24.54 -1.17
CA GLU A 20 3.74 23.26 -0.44
C GLU A 20 2.85 23.37 0.82
N ALA A 21 3.02 24.45 1.60
CA ALA A 21 2.18 24.69 2.78
C ALA A 21 0.70 24.83 2.40
N GLY A 22 0.40 25.59 1.34
CA GLY A 22 -0.96 25.73 0.80
C GLY A 22 -1.55 24.40 0.32
N ALA A 23 -0.76 23.60 -0.40
CA ALA A 23 -1.18 22.27 -0.83
C ALA A 23 -1.52 21.36 0.37
N ARG A 24 -0.69 21.36 1.42
CA ARG A 24 -0.95 20.59 2.65
C ARG A 24 -2.20 21.06 3.39
N MET A 25 -2.43 22.38 3.47
CA MET A 25 -3.65 22.93 4.08
C MET A 25 -4.91 22.52 3.32
N LEU A 26 -4.83 22.36 1.99
CA LEU A 26 -5.91 21.85 1.15
C LEU A 26 -6.05 20.32 1.20
N GLY A 27 -5.25 19.62 2.02
CA GLY A 27 -5.25 18.16 2.09
C GLY A 27 -4.70 17.49 0.82
N LEU A 28 -4.02 18.24 -0.04
CA LEU A 28 -3.31 17.73 -1.21
C LEU A 28 -1.96 17.19 -0.75
N ASP A 29 -1.98 16.08 -0.02
CA ASP A 29 -0.76 15.37 0.33
C ASP A 29 -0.17 14.72 -0.95
N ALA A 30 1.12 14.91 -1.22
CA ALA A 30 1.84 14.08 -2.19
C ALA A 30 1.86 12.59 -1.76
N SER A 31 1.62 12.33 -0.48
CA SER A 31 1.36 11.03 0.13
C SER A 31 -0.08 10.51 -0.13
N SER A 32 -0.94 11.29 -0.78
CA SER A 32 -2.38 11.05 -0.90
C SER A 32 -2.70 9.87 -1.83
N SER A 33 -2.66 8.71 -1.17
CA SER A 33 -3.36 7.47 -1.42
C SER A 33 -3.07 6.81 -2.77
N LYS A 34 -2.16 5.84 -2.73
CA LYS A 34 -2.23 4.63 -3.58
C LYS A 34 -3.66 4.03 -3.62
N ASP A 35 -4.47 4.29 -2.58
CA ASP A 35 -5.87 3.92 -2.45
C ASP A 35 -6.86 4.85 -3.22
N LYS A 36 -6.42 5.92 -3.89
CA LYS A 36 -7.27 6.92 -4.58
C LYS A 36 -8.12 6.32 -5.69
N TYR A 37 -7.60 5.26 -6.33
CA TYR A 37 -8.25 4.57 -7.43
C TYR A 37 -9.22 3.48 -6.98
N LEU A 38 -9.27 3.18 -5.67
CA LEU A 38 -10.17 2.17 -5.15
C LEU A 38 -11.59 2.73 -5.03
N THR A 39 -12.52 2.06 -5.69
CA THR A 39 -13.96 2.21 -5.49
C THR A 39 -14.32 1.95 -4.02
N PRO A 40 -15.45 2.47 -3.53
CA PRO A 40 -15.92 2.18 -2.18
C PRO A 40 -16.03 0.67 -1.89
N GLN A 41 -16.45 -0.14 -2.86
CA GLN A 41 -16.50 -1.60 -2.72
C GLN A 41 -15.09 -2.21 -2.56
N GLU A 42 -14.13 -1.79 -3.38
CA GLU A 42 -12.76 -2.29 -3.28
C GLU A 42 -12.13 -1.93 -1.94
N ARG A 43 -12.35 -0.70 -1.45
CA ARG A 43 -11.84 -0.29 -0.13
C ARG A 43 -12.33 -1.23 0.96
N PHE A 44 -13.61 -1.62 0.95
CA PHE A 44 -14.12 -2.59 1.93
C PHE A 44 -13.30 -3.88 1.93
N PHE A 45 -13.03 -4.46 0.74
CA PHE A 45 -12.21 -5.67 0.61
C PHE A 45 -10.76 -5.50 1.06
N PHE A 46 -10.23 -4.28 1.09
CA PHE A 46 -8.88 -3.98 1.57
C PHE A 46 -8.83 -3.54 3.03
N THR A 47 -9.93 -3.03 3.60
CA THR A 47 -10.02 -2.60 5.01
C THR A 47 -10.48 -3.69 5.97
N VAL A 48 -10.92 -4.86 5.46
CA VAL A 48 -11.24 -6.00 6.33
C VAL A 48 -10.01 -6.41 7.18
N PRO A 49 -10.23 -6.91 8.41
CA PRO A 49 -9.16 -7.15 9.40
C PRO A 49 -8.15 -8.25 8.99
N ILE A 50 -8.36 -8.91 7.86
CA ILE A 50 -7.44 -9.89 7.27
C ILE A 50 -6.37 -9.28 6.38
N ASN A 51 -6.41 -7.97 6.12
CA ASN A 51 -5.41 -7.28 5.30
C ASN A 51 -4.55 -6.33 6.13
N LYS A 52 -3.35 -6.05 5.63
CA LYS A 52 -2.46 -5.00 6.11
C LYS A 52 -1.80 -4.28 4.93
N LYS A 53 -1.47 -3.01 5.12
CA LYS A 53 -0.68 -2.26 4.13
C LYS A 53 0.70 -2.89 3.97
N ASP A 54 1.20 -2.91 2.74
CA ASP A 54 2.55 -3.36 2.42
C ASP A 54 3.23 -2.31 1.51
N PRO A 55 4.55 -2.08 1.64
CA PRO A 55 5.21 -1.10 0.80
C PRO A 55 5.41 -1.57 -0.64
N ARG A 56 5.49 -2.90 -0.86
CA ARG A 56 5.69 -3.55 -2.17
C ARG A 56 4.36 -3.90 -2.83
N LEU A 57 3.39 -4.36 -2.05
CA LEU A 57 2.03 -4.66 -2.48
C LEU A 57 1.08 -3.59 -1.92
N PHE A 58 0.12 -3.07 -2.69
CA PHE A 58 -0.88 -2.12 -2.15
C PHE A 58 -1.47 -2.61 -0.81
N TRP A 59 -1.80 -3.90 -0.78
CA TRP A 59 -2.25 -4.63 0.41
C TRP A 59 -1.72 -6.05 0.38
N ARG A 60 -1.60 -6.66 1.57
CA ARG A 60 -1.33 -8.08 1.71
C ARG A 60 -2.17 -8.69 2.82
N LEU A 61 -2.34 -10.00 2.76
CA LEU A 61 -2.99 -10.73 3.84
C LEU A 61 -2.13 -10.68 5.11
N LYS A 62 -2.78 -10.44 6.24
CA LYS A 62 -2.20 -10.41 7.58
C LYS A 62 -2.08 -11.86 8.09
N PRO A 63 -0.86 -12.39 8.29
CA PRO A 63 -0.70 -13.76 8.77
C PRO A 63 -1.41 -14.00 10.10
N GLY A 64 -2.04 -15.17 10.23
CA GLY A 64 -2.80 -15.57 11.43
C GLY A 64 -4.13 -14.84 11.63
N ALA A 65 -4.53 -13.93 10.72
CA ALA A 65 -5.82 -13.26 10.82
C ALA A 65 -6.98 -14.16 10.40
N GLY A 66 -8.18 -13.84 10.88
CA GLY A 66 -9.42 -14.51 10.48
C GLY A 66 -10.57 -13.52 10.32
N PHE A 67 -11.47 -13.80 9.38
CA PHE A 67 -12.71 -13.05 9.18
C PHE A 67 -13.81 -13.95 8.63
N GLY A 68 -14.87 -14.14 9.40
CA GLY A 68 -15.91 -15.12 9.10
C GLY A 68 -15.31 -16.54 8.98
N LYS A 69 -15.52 -17.20 7.84
CA LYS A 69 -14.97 -18.53 7.53
C LYS A 69 -13.57 -18.50 6.91
N ILE A 70 -13.01 -17.31 6.70
CA ILE A 70 -11.69 -17.15 6.06
C ILE A 70 -10.62 -17.14 7.16
N SER A 71 -9.65 -18.04 7.07
CA SER A 71 -8.43 -18.03 7.87
C SER A 71 -7.22 -17.72 6.98
N ILE A 72 -6.29 -16.94 7.52
CA ILE A 72 -5.00 -16.65 6.90
C ILE A 72 -3.92 -17.42 7.66
N SER A 73 -3.16 -18.25 6.96
CA SER A 73 -2.05 -19.01 7.54
C SER A 73 -0.94 -18.10 8.07
N SER A 74 -0.05 -18.68 8.87
CA SER A 74 1.19 -18.07 9.37
C SER A 74 2.08 -17.49 8.26
N LYS A 75 1.92 -17.98 7.03
CA LYS A 75 2.65 -17.54 5.84
C LYS A 75 1.93 -16.46 5.03
N GLY A 76 0.72 -16.07 5.43
CA GLY A 76 -0.05 -15.04 4.73
C GLY A 76 -0.82 -15.55 3.52
N PHE A 77 -1.20 -16.84 3.49
CA PHE A 77 -2.05 -17.41 2.44
C PHE A 77 -3.43 -17.75 3.00
N ARG A 78 -4.47 -17.72 2.16
CA ARG A 78 -5.80 -18.18 2.58
C ARG A 78 -5.80 -19.69 2.79
N GLY A 79 -6.51 -20.15 3.83
CA GLY A 79 -6.74 -21.56 4.09
C GLY A 79 -5.90 -22.13 5.23
N LYS A 80 -5.54 -23.41 5.11
CA LYS A 80 -4.84 -24.19 6.15
C LYS A 80 -3.35 -23.87 6.17
N GLU A 81 -2.71 -24.18 7.29
CA GLU A 81 -1.25 -24.20 7.39
C GLU A 81 -0.65 -25.21 6.42
N PHE A 82 0.51 -24.88 5.87
CA PHE A 82 1.27 -25.77 5.00
C PHE A 82 2.77 -25.62 5.28
N SER A 83 3.55 -26.67 5.05
CA SER A 83 5.02 -26.60 5.11
C SER A 83 5.59 -26.07 3.79
N GLU A 84 6.65 -25.26 3.84
CA GLU A 84 7.35 -24.85 2.60
C GLU A 84 8.08 -26.03 1.99
N GLU A 85 8.58 -26.92 2.84
CA GLU A 85 9.22 -28.15 2.41
C GLU A 85 8.21 -29.02 1.66
N LYS A 86 8.57 -29.33 0.42
CA LYS A 86 7.77 -30.17 -0.47
C LYS A 86 8.04 -31.62 -0.09
N LYS A 87 7.02 -32.34 0.39
CA LYS A 87 7.17 -33.77 0.69
C LYS A 87 7.47 -34.56 -0.61
N PRO A 88 8.31 -35.61 -0.54
CA PRO A 88 8.55 -36.48 -1.68
C PRO A 88 7.26 -37.03 -2.28
N GLY A 89 7.18 -37.11 -3.61
CA GLY A 89 6.02 -37.65 -4.34
C GLY A 89 4.80 -36.72 -4.45
N ILE A 90 4.82 -35.52 -3.86
CA ILE A 90 3.72 -34.54 -3.99
C ILE A 90 4.03 -33.56 -5.12
N SER A 91 3.05 -33.21 -5.95
CA SER A 91 3.13 -32.07 -6.89
C SER A 91 2.34 -30.88 -6.36
N ARG A 92 2.92 -29.68 -6.41
CA ARG A 92 2.22 -28.43 -6.11
C ARG A 92 1.85 -27.75 -7.42
N ILE A 93 0.58 -27.42 -7.59
CA ILE A 93 0.06 -26.74 -8.76
C ILE A 93 -0.31 -25.32 -8.33
N ILE A 94 0.18 -24.33 -9.06
CA ILE A 94 -0.25 -22.94 -8.92
C ILE A 94 -1.14 -22.65 -10.11
N ALA A 95 -2.43 -22.43 -9.86
CA ALA A 95 -3.36 -21.98 -10.87
C ALA A 95 -3.49 -20.45 -10.76
N LEU A 96 -3.19 -19.77 -11.85
CA LEU A 96 -3.48 -18.34 -12.03
C LEU A 96 -4.68 -18.27 -12.97
N GLY A 97 -5.78 -17.69 -12.50
CA GLY A 97 -6.99 -17.53 -13.28
C GLY A 97 -7.68 -16.21 -12.93
N ASP A 98 -8.60 -15.81 -13.80
CA ASP A 98 -9.64 -14.85 -13.50
C ASP A 98 -10.88 -15.57 -12.92
N SER A 99 -11.85 -14.77 -12.46
CA SER A 99 -13.09 -15.22 -11.83
C SER A 99 -14.10 -15.77 -12.82
#